data_AF-A0A947BWE2-F1
#
_entry.id   AF-A0A947BWE2-F1
#
_cell.length_a   1.000
_cell.length_b   1.000
_cell.length_c   1.000
_cell.angle_alpha   90.00
_cell.angle_beta   90.00
_cell.angle_gamma   90.00
#
_symmetry.space_group_name_H-M   'P 1'
#
loop_
_entity.id
_entity.type
_entity.pdbx_description
1 polymer ?
#
loop_
_entity_poly.entity_id
_entity_poly.type
_entity_poly.pdbx_seq_one_letter_code
_entity_poly.pdbx_strand_id
1 'polypeptide(L)'
;MSYLVFDIETVPDVDLGRRMHGLEGLSDKDVGKALEFQSLQKSGTEFLPLFQHRVVAISVALRAGDGLKVWSLGETDSSEAELVRRFFDGLDQFGPELVSWNG
;
A
#
# COMPACT_ATOMS: atom_id res chain seq x y z
N MET A 1 -9.40 25.96 0.87
CA MET A 1 -9.23 24.70 0.13
C MET A 1 -8.17 23.89 0.85
N SER A 2 -8.44 22.62 1.11
CA SER A 2 -7.50 21.68 1.74
C SER A 2 -7.02 20.69 0.69
N TYR A 3 -5.72 20.38 0.71
CA TYR A 3 -5.13 19.36 -0.14
C TYR A 3 -4.53 18.27 0.72
N LEU A 4 -4.81 17.01 0.40
CA LEU A 4 -4.16 15.86 0.99
C LEU A 4 -3.32 15.18 -0.09
N VAL A 5 -2.01 15.42 -0.03
CA VAL A 5 -1.05 14.71 -0.86
C VAL A 5 -0.74 13.39 -0.17
N PHE A 6 -0.74 12.28 -0.88
CA PHE A 6 -0.42 10.99 -0.29
C PHE A 6 0.39 10.10 -1.22
N ASP A 7 1.08 9.15 -0.61
CA ASP A 7 1.80 8.08 -1.28
C ASP A 7 1.62 6.76 -0.52
N ILE A 8 1.63 5.64 -1.24
CA ILE A 8 1.33 4.30 -0.71
C ILE A 8 2.49 3.37 -1.03
N GLU A 9 3.08 2.79 0.02
CA GLU A 9 4.11 1.79 -0.12
C GLU A 9 3.54 0.39 0.12
N THR A 10 3.96 -0.55 -0.72
CA THR A 10 3.44 -1.90 -0.72
C THR A 10 4.55 -2.94 -0.81
N VAL A 11 4.23 -4.15 -0.38
CA VAL A 11 5.07 -5.34 -0.55
C VAL A 11 4.24 -6.47 -1.17
N PRO A 12 4.86 -7.53 -1.72
CA PRO A 12 4.11 -8.71 -2.15
C PRO A 12 3.27 -9.29 -1.00
N ASP A 13 1.98 -9.54 -1.26
CA ASP A 13 1.11 -10.27 -0.34
C ASP A 13 1.45 -11.76 -0.38
N VAL A 14 2.39 -12.15 0.48
CA VAL A 14 2.85 -13.53 0.60
C VAL A 14 1.77 -14.48 1.12
N ASP A 15 0.79 -13.99 1.89
CA ASP A 15 -0.27 -14.82 2.44
C ASP A 15 -1.34 -15.14 1.40
N LEU A 16 -1.67 -14.16 0.55
CA LEU A 16 -2.44 -14.42 -0.67
C LEU A 16 -1.67 -15.30 -1.65
N GLY A 17 -0.38 -15.00 -1.88
CA GLY A 17 0.46 -15.73 -2.82
C GLY A 17 0.55 -17.23 -2.49
N ARG A 18 0.70 -17.58 -1.21
CA ARG A 18 0.64 -18.98 -0.74
C ARG A 18 -0.64 -19.67 -1.16
N ARG A 19 -1.79 -19.06 -0.83
CA ARG A 19 -3.12 -19.64 -1.09
C ARG A 19 -3.42 -19.76 -2.58
N MET A 20 -3.01 -18.78 -3.38
CA MET A 20 -3.31 -18.76 -4.82
C MET A 20 -2.47 -19.73 -5.64
N HIS A 21 -1.24 -20.01 -5.20
CA HIS A 21 -0.26 -20.74 -6.00
C HIS A 21 0.21 -22.06 -5.38
N GLY A 22 -0.37 -22.48 -4.26
CA GLY A 22 -0.01 -23.72 -3.58
C GLY A 22 1.44 -23.71 -3.10
N LEU A 23 1.87 -22.58 -2.51
CA LEU A 23 3.25 -22.36 -2.04
C LEU A 23 3.37 -22.58 -0.53
N GLU A 24 2.53 -23.44 0.04
CA GLU A 24 2.59 -23.77 1.46
C GLU A 24 3.95 -24.37 1.84
N GLY A 25 4.46 -24.01 3.03
CA GLY A 25 5.75 -24.47 3.54
C GLY A 25 6.98 -23.68 3.04
N LEU A 26 6.81 -22.76 2.10
CA LEU A 26 7.88 -21.84 1.70
C LEU A 26 8.01 -20.64 2.67
N SER A 27 9.24 -20.13 2.78
CA SER A 27 9.53 -18.88 3.51
C SER A 27 8.87 -17.67 2.83
N ASP A 28 8.58 -16.60 3.57
CA ASP A 28 8.01 -15.35 2.99
C ASP A 28 8.85 -14.84 1.81
N LYS A 29 10.18 -14.91 1.95
CA LYS A 29 11.13 -14.50 0.93
C LYS A 29 10.99 -15.32 -0.35
N ASP A 30 10.82 -16.63 -0.24
CA ASP A 30 10.70 -17.50 -1.40
C ASP A 30 9.33 -17.39 -2.06
N VAL A 31 8.28 -17.15 -1.27
CA VAL A 31 6.95 -16.83 -1.81
C VAL A 31 6.98 -15.51 -2.60
N GLY A 32 7.57 -14.45 -2.04
CA GLY A 32 7.71 -13.15 -2.73
C GLY A 32 8.43 -13.28 -4.07
N LYS A 33 9.57 -13.97 -4.08
CA LYS A 33 10.32 -14.26 -5.33
C LYS A 33 9.51 -15.08 -6.33
N ALA A 34 8.73 -16.05 -5.86
CA ALA A 34 7.87 -16.84 -6.73
C ALA A 34 6.80 -15.97 -7.40
N LEU A 35 6.21 -15.02 -6.66
CA LEU A 35 5.25 -14.06 -7.22
C LEU A 35 5.89 -13.16 -8.29
N GLU A 36 7.04 -12.57 -7.99
CA GLU A 36 7.79 -11.71 -8.93
C GLU A 36 8.14 -12.48 -10.21
N PHE A 37 8.69 -13.70 -10.07
CA PHE A 37 9.03 -14.54 -11.20
C PHE A 37 7.80 -14.95 -12.03
N GLN A 38 6.69 -15.26 -11.38
CA GLN A 38 5.43 -15.54 -12.09
C GLN A 38 4.92 -14.32 -12.86
N SER A 39 5.02 -13.12 -12.30
CA SER A 39 4.66 -11.89 -13.02
C SER A 39 5.58 -11.68 -14.22
N LEU A 40 6.89 -11.89 -14.05
CA LEU A 40 7.87 -11.76 -15.12
C LEU A 40 7.56 -12.71 -16.29
N GLN A 41 7.21 -13.97 -16.01
CA GLN A 41 6.84 -14.94 -17.05
C GLN A 41 5.53 -14.58 -17.76
N LYS A 42 4.57 -13.96 -17.06
CA LYS A 42 3.24 -13.64 -17.62
C LYS A 42 3.19 -12.31 -18.36
N SER A 43 3.88 -11.29 -17.84
CA SER A 43 3.75 -9.90 -18.27
C SER A 43 5.05 -9.29 -18.80
N GLY A 44 6.19 -9.97 -18.60
CA GLY A 44 7.51 -9.43 -18.93
C GLY A 44 8.05 -8.44 -17.89
N THR A 45 7.38 -8.25 -16.75
CA THR A 45 7.82 -7.36 -15.67
C THR A 45 7.67 -8.02 -14.31
N GLU A 46 8.47 -7.62 -13.32
CA GLU A 46 8.34 -8.07 -11.93
C GLU A 46 7.24 -7.33 -11.15
N PHE A 47 6.62 -6.29 -11.74
CA PHE A 47 5.52 -5.58 -11.11
C PHE A 47 4.31 -6.52 -10.96
N LEU A 48 3.81 -6.67 -9.73
CA LEU A 48 2.73 -7.61 -9.46
C LEU A 48 1.37 -6.98 -9.84
N PRO A 49 0.35 -7.80 -10.15
CA PRO A 49 -1.02 -7.32 -10.21
C PRO A 49 -1.42 -6.64 -8.89
N LEU A 50 -2.15 -5.52 -8.93
CA LEU A 50 -2.47 -4.70 -7.75
C LEU A 50 -3.04 -5.49 -6.55
N PHE A 51 -3.86 -6.52 -6.81
CA PHE A 51 -4.44 -7.34 -5.75
C PHE A 51 -3.43 -8.25 -5.02
N GLN A 52 -2.21 -8.41 -5.55
CA GLN A 52 -1.10 -9.13 -4.93
C GLN A 52 -0.15 -8.21 -4.16
N HIS A 53 -0.48 -6.92 -4.06
CA HIS A 53 0.23 -5.98 -3.21
C HIS A 53 -0.49 -5.86 -1.87
N ARG A 54 0.28 -5.83 -0.79
CA ARG A 54 -0.16 -5.52 0.57
C ARG A 54 0.37 -4.15 0.96
N VAL A 55 -0.50 -3.25 1.39
CA VAL A 55 -0.13 -1.93 1.91
C VAL A 55 0.62 -2.06 3.23
N VAL A 56 1.78 -1.43 3.33
CA VAL A 56 2.62 -1.42 4.54
C VAL A 56 2.86 -0.03 5.10
N ALA A 57 2.66 1.01 4.29
CA ALA A 57 2.67 2.39 4.75
C ALA A 57 1.82 3.28 3.86
N ILE A 58 1.22 4.29 4.47
CA ILE A 58 0.58 5.41 3.77
C ILE A 58 1.15 6.67 4.41
N SER A 59 1.82 7.50 3.61
CA SER A 59 2.35 8.78 4.09
C SER A 59 1.55 9.92 3.48
N VAL A 60 1.29 10.95 4.28
CA VAL A 60 0.43 12.06 3.88
C VAL A 60 1.04 13.42 4.20
N ALA A 61 0.74 14.39 3.35
CA ALA A 61 0.96 15.81 3.59
C ALA A 61 -0.37 16.56 3.45
N LEU A 62 -0.87 17.12 4.54
CA LEU A 62 -2.10 17.91 4.58
C LEU A 62 -1.77 19.40 4.58
N ARG A 63 -2.21 20.10 3.53
CA ARG A 63 -2.24 21.56 3.47
C ARG A 63 -3.66 22.04 3.77
N ALA A 64 -3.81 22.81 4.84
CA ALA A 64 -5.10 23.43 5.20
C ALA A 64 -4.89 24.87 5.65
N GLY A 65 -5.41 25.83 4.88
CA GLY A 65 -5.11 27.26 5.08
C GLY A 65 -3.61 27.52 4.95
N ASP A 66 -3.01 28.11 5.99
CA ASP A 66 -1.57 28.33 6.06
C ASP A 66 -0.78 27.18 6.69
N GLY A 67 -1.48 26.19 7.25
CA GLY A 67 -0.86 25.04 7.92
C GLY A 67 -0.44 23.94 6.94
N LEU A 68 0.75 23.37 7.18
CA LEU A 68 1.23 22.15 6.54
C LEU A 68 1.58 21.14 7.63
N LYS A 69 1.06 19.92 7.50
CA LYS A 69 1.42 18.79 8.37
C LYS A 69 1.83 17.60 7.50
N VAL A 70 2.88 16.90 7.91
CA VAL A 70 3.41 15.72 7.22
C VAL A 70 3.58 14.60 8.24
N TRP A 71 3.02 13.42 7.96
CA TRP A 71 3.13 12.25 8.83
C TRP A 71 2.80 10.96 8.06
N SER A 72 3.14 9.81 8.65
CA SER A 72 2.69 8.50 8.18
C SER A 72 1.49 8.04 9.00
N LEU A 73 0.53 7.38 8.35
CA LEU A 73 -0.60 6.79 9.03
C LEU A 73 -0.15 5.55 9.81
N GLY A 74 -0.63 5.40 11.04
CA GLY A 74 -0.29 4.24 11.88
C GLY A 74 1.11 4.29 12.47
N GLU A 75 1.54 3.15 12.98
CA GLU A 75 2.89 2.90 13.51
C GLU A 75 3.54 1.76 12.70
N THR A 76 4.79 1.42 13.01
CA THR A 76 5.55 0.39 12.28
C THR A 76 4.91 -1.01 12.27
N ASP A 77 4.03 -1.29 13.23
CA ASP A 77 3.31 -2.55 13.40
C ASP A 77 1.82 -2.46 13.03
N SER A 78 1.36 -1.31 12.50
CA SER A 78 0.00 -1.15 12.03
C SER A 78 -0.33 -2.11 10.89
N SER A 79 -1.49 -2.75 10.98
CA SER A 79 -1.99 -3.62 9.93
C SER A 79 -2.45 -2.82 8.70
N GLU A 80 -2.45 -3.44 7.51
CA GLU A 80 -3.03 -2.85 6.29
C GLU A 80 -4.46 -2.35 6.53
N ALA A 81 -5.30 -3.13 7.21
CA ALA A 81 -6.68 -2.76 7.50
C ALA A 81 -6.77 -1.48 8.36
N GLU A 82 -5.84 -1.30 9.29
CA GLU A 82 -5.75 -0.08 10.10
C GLU A 82 -5.30 1.11 9.26
N LEU A 83 -4.24 0.96 8.45
CA LEU A 83 -3.72 2.02 7.58
C LEU A 83 -4.80 2.52 6.62
N VAL A 84 -5.47 1.60 5.94
CA VAL A 84 -6.55 1.90 5.00
C VAL A 84 -7.72 2.58 5.71
N ARG A 85 -8.11 2.10 6.90
CA ARG A 85 -9.17 2.74 7.69
C ARG A 85 -8.80 4.18 8.06
N ARG A 86 -7.61 4.41 8.61
CA ARG A 86 -7.14 5.75 9.00
C ARG A 86 -7.08 6.70 7.80
N PHE A 87 -6.76 6.19 6.61
CA PHE A 87 -6.76 7.00 5.39
C PHE A 87 -8.18 7.50 5.07
N PHE A 88 -9.16 6.59 5.02
CA PHE A 88 -10.56 6.95 4.76
C PHE A 88 -11.16 7.84 5.87
N ASP A 89 -10.86 7.57 7.14
CA ASP A 89 -11.28 8.41 8.26
C ASP A 89 -10.76 9.86 8.08
N GLY A 90 -9.53 10.02 7.59
CA GLY A 90 -8.96 11.32 7.24
C GLY A 90 -9.67 12.01 6.08
N LEU A 91 -10.07 11.26 5.04
CA LEU A 91 -10.84 11.83 3.92
C LEU A 91 -12.20 12.35 4.40
N ASP A 92 -12.90 11.57 5.21
CA ASP A 92 -14.21 11.93 5.76
C ASP A 92 -14.11 13.14 6.70
N GLN A 93 -13.04 13.24 7.49
CA GLN A 93 -12.83 14.35 8.42
C GLN A 93 -12.49 15.67 7.71
N PHE A 94 -11.59 15.64 6.72
CA PHE A 94 -11.01 16.86 6.15
C PHE A 94 -11.64 17.30 4.82
N GLY A 95 -12.39 16.42 4.15
CA GLY A 95 -12.92 16.62 2.80
C GLY A 95 -11.94 17.28 1.82
N PRO A 96 -10.66 16.83 1.73
CA PRO A 96 -9.64 17.52 0.96
C PRO A 96 -9.71 17.16 -0.53
N GLU A 97 -9.09 17.98 -1.37
CA GLU A 97 -8.69 17.55 -2.70
C GLU A 97 -7.50 16.60 -2.61
N LEU A 98 -7.63 15.44 -3.24
CA LEU A 98 -6.60 14.41 -3.22
C LEU A 98 -5.55 14.66 -4.31
N VAL A 99 -4.29 14.51 -3.94
CA VAL A 99 -3.16 14.58 -4.87
C VAL A 99 -2.31 13.32 -4.67
N SER A 100 -2.14 12.54 -5.72
CA SER A 100 -1.24 11.38 -5.76
C SER A 100 -0.25 11.54 -6.90
N TRP A 101 0.85 10.78 -6.85
CA TRP A 101 1.73 10.59 -7.99
C TRP A 101 1.72 9.11 -8.35
N ASN A 102 0.99 8.73 -9.40
CA ASN A 102 0.78 7.33 -9.77
C ASN A 102 0.11 6.48 -8.67
N GLY A 103 -0.71 7.13 -7.82
CA GLY A 103 -1.53 6.48 -6.78
C GLY A 103 -3.00 6.45 -7.12
#